data_AF-A0A813A3R4-F1
#
_entry.id   AF-A0A813A3R4-F1
#
_cell.length_a   1.000
_cell.length_b   1.000
_cell.length_c   1.000
_cell.angle_alpha   90.00
_cell.angle_beta   90.00
_cell.angle_gamma   90.00
#
_symmetry.space_group_name_H-M   'P 1'
#
loop_
_entity.id
_entity.type
_entity.pdbx_description
1 polymer ?
#
loop_
_entity_poly.entity_id
_entity_poly.type
_entity_poly.pdbx_seq_one_letter_code
_entity_poly.pdbx_strand_id
1 'polypeptide(L)'
;MENVDDGDRSFCVRCLVWRPKRQVPMLSSRVASLPRPLQIFFRQLPGCKEGSCHHCRTCNRCVRYFDHHCGVFGRCIAGTCCSGNMPFFLLIIFMSFVGTGTTLACLATSLSNRIASLRATTTAVPGG
;
A
#
# COMPACT_ATOMS: atom_id res chain seq x y z
N MET A 1 16.89 17.63 -11.77
CA MET A 1 16.38 18.89 -11.21
C MET A 1 15.17 18.57 -10.36
N GLU A 2 15.24 18.94 -9.10
CA GLU A 2 14.18 18.78 -8.12
C GLU A 2 13.20 19.97 -8.22
N ASN A 3 12.05 19.85 -7.57
CA ASN A 3 11.09 20.94 -7.50
C ASN A 3 11.63 22.04 -6.58
N VAL A 4 11.31 23.30 -6.88
CA VAL A 4 11.66 24.44 -6.02
C VAL A 4 10.55 24.65 -5.02
N ASP A 5 10.88 24.74 -3.75
CA ASP A 5 9.92 24.86 -2.67
C ASP A 5 9.92 26.29 -2.11
N ASP A 6 8.75 26.89 -1.98
CA ASP A 6 8.55 28.25 -1.47
C ASP A 6 7.32 28.30 -0.57
N GLY A 7 7.55 28.34 0.75
CA GLY A 7 6.47 28.36 1.74
C GLY A 7 5.44 27.23 1.57
N ASP A 8 4.20 27.59 1.25
CA ASP A 8 3.05 26.69 1.09
C ASP A 8 2.86 26.14 -0.33
N ARG A 9 3.87 26.28 -1.19
CA ARG A 9 3.81 25.89 -2.60
C ARG A 9 5.14 25.30 -3.09
N SER A 10 5.04 24.43 -4.10
CA SER A 10 6.15 23.80 -4.79
C SER A 10 6.05 24.11 -6.28
N PHE A 11 7.10 24.68 -6.86
CA PHE A 11 7.24 24.86 -8.29
C PHE A 11 7.80 23.59 -8.93
N CYS A 12 7.03 23.00 -9.84
CA CYS A 12 7.51 21.91 -10.64
C CYS A 12 8.33 22.45 -11.82
N VAL A 13 9.65 22.28 -11.77
CA VAL A 13 10.59 22.74 -12.82
C VAL A 13 10.36 22.06 -14.18
N ARG A 14 9.71 20.88 -14.19
CA ARG A 14 9.40 20.15 -15.43
C ARG A 14 8.07 20.55 -16.06
N CYS A 15 7.10 20.93 -15.23
CA CYS A 15 5.79 21.37 -15.69
C CYS A 15 5.69 22.90 -15.73
N LEU A 16 6.72 23.61 -15.26
CA LEU A 16 6.79 25.06 -15.13
C LEU A 16 5.56 25.66 -14.41
N VAL A 17 5.11 24.99 -13.35
CA VAL A 17 3.87 25.36 -12.64
C VAL A 17 4.02 25.28 -11.13
N TRP A 18 3.49 26.29 -10.43
CA TRP A 18 3.33 26.28 -8.97
C TRP A 18 2.18 25.37 -8.57
N ARG A 19 2.43 24.49 -7.60
CA ARG A 19 1.44 23.61 -6.98
C ARG A 19 1.37 23.93 -5.49
N PRO A 20 0.19 24.05 -4.89
CA PRO A 20 0.10 24.23 -3.45
C PRO A 20 0.61 22.96 -2.75
N LYS A 21 1.55 23.13 -1.83
CA LYS A 21 1.82 22.18 -0.73
C LYS A 21 0.64 22.33 0.19
N ARG A 22 -0.46 21.64 -0.11
CA ARG A 22 -1.63 21.66 0.77
C ARG A 22 -1.15 21.18 2.14
N GLN A 23 -0.97 22.11 3.06
CA GLN A 23 -0.78 21.81 4.47
C GLN A 23 -1.94 20.88 4.80
N VAL A 24 -1.63 19.69 5.32
CA VAL A 24 -2.67 18.88 5.93
C VAL A 24 -3.49 19.84 6.80
N PRO A 25 -4.82 19.97 6.62
CA PRO A 25 -5.60 20.51 7.71
C PRO A 25 -5.21 19.63 8.89
N MET A 26 -4.65 20.26 9.92
CA MET A 26 -4.36 19.66 11.21
C MET A 26 -5.45 18.63 11.49
N LEU A 27 -5.06 17.35 11.51
CA LEU A 27 -5.97 16.22 11.70
C LEU A 27 -7.03 16.07 10.58
N SER A 28 -7.16 14.84 10.06
CA SER A 28 -8.47 14.39 9.59
C SER A 28 -9.49 14.79 10.67
N SER A 29 -10.61 15.45 10.33
CA SER A 29 -11.59 15.92 11.32
C SER A 29 -12.04 14.83 12.29
N ARG A 30 -11.86 13.55 11.93
CA ARG A 30 -12.09 12.36 12.75
C ARG A 30 -11.04 12.12 13.86
N VAL A 31 -9.80 12.57 13.66
CA VAL A 31 -8.72 12.50 14.67
C VAL A 31 -8.75 13.74 15.57
N ALA A 32 -9.26 14.89 15.08
CA ALA A 32 -9.44 16.10 15.90
C ALA A 32 -10.44 15.91 17.03
N SER A 33 -11.41 15.01 16.84
CA SER A 33 -12.40 14.64 17.85
C SER A 33 -11.93 13.55 18.84
N LEU A 34 -10.77 12.93 18.64
CA LEU A 34 -10.25 11.91 19.57
C LEU A 34 -9.64 12.57 20.82
N PRO A 35 -9.67 11.92 22.00
CA PRO A 35 -9.02 12.44 23.21
C PRO A 35 -7.48 12.51 23.01
N ARG A 36 -6.85 13.51 23.64
CA ARG A 36 -5.41 13.85 23.48
C ARG A 36 -4.43 12.65 23.44
N PRO A 37 -4.51 11.63 24.31
CA PRO A 37 -3.58 10.49 24.23
C PRO A 37 -3.70 9.69 22.92
N LEU A 38 -4.91 9.55 22.36
CA LEU A 38 -5.14 8.91 21.07
C LEU A 38 -4.67 9.80 19.91
N GLN A 39 -4.80 11.12 20.01
CA GLN A 39 -4.25 12.04 19.00
C GLN A 39 -2.72 11.92 18.89
N ILE A 40 -2.02 11.81 20.03
CA ILE A 40 -0.56 11.63 20.08
C ILE A 40 -0.17 10.29 19.43
N PHE A 41 -0.89 9.21 19.73
CA PHE A 41 -0.65 7.90 19.11
C PHE A 41 -0.78 7.93 17.58
N PHE A 42 -1.79 8.63 17.05
CA PHE A 42 -1.97 8.79 15.60
C PHE A 42 -1.01 9.81 14.96
N ARG A 43 -0.50 10.79 15.71
CA ARG A 43 0.44 11.82 15.23
C ARG A 43 1.88 11.34 15.20
N GLN A 44 2.25 10.40 16.08
CA GLN A 44 3.59 9.79 16.15
C GLN A 44 3.76 8.57 15.24
N LEU A 45 2.74 8.14 14.50
CA LEU A 45 2.89 7.11 13.47
C LEU A 45 3.95 7.58 12.45
N PRO A 46 5.06 6.85 12.28
CA PRO A 46 6.14 7.22 11.37
C PRO A 46 5.60 7.13 9.93
N GLY A 47 5.04 8.22 9.40
CA GLY A 47 4.40 8.15 8.09
C GLY A 47 3.59 9.38 7.65
N CYS A 48 3.30 10.34 8.53
CA CYS A 48 2.81 11.65 8.07
C CYS A 48 3.99 12.51 7.60
N LYS A 49 4.64 12.09 6.50
CA LYS A 49 5.58 12.96 5.77
C LYS A 49 4.82 14.20 5.32
N GLU A 50 5.40 15.35 5.57
CA GLU A 50 5.00 16.60 4.92
C GLU A 50 5.07 16.40 3.40
N GLY A 51 3.95 16.67 2.74
CA GLY A 51 3.72 16.23 1.36
C GLY A 51 4.39 17.12 0.34
N SER A 52 5.68 16.92 0.12
CA SER A 52 6.36 17.45 -1.06
C SER A 52 5.66 16.98 -2.34
N CYS A 53 5.49 17.90 -3.30
CA CYS A 53 5.07 17.53 -4.64
C CYS A 53 6.28 16.93 -5.36
N HIS A 54 6.14 15.76 -5.96
CA HIS A 54 7.17 15.16 -6.83
C HIS A 54 6.64 15.02 -8.25
N HIS A 55 7.49 15.29 -9.24
CA HIS A 55 7.15 15.02 -10.63
C HIS A 55 7.56 13.59 -10.98
N CYS A 56 6.59 12.73 -11.26
CA CYS A 56 6.85 11.40 -11.78
C CYS A 56 7.09 11.49 -13.29
N ARG A 57 8.29 11.13 -13.75
CA ARG A 57 8.65 11.10 -15.17
C ARG A 57 7.80 10.08 -15.95
N THR A 58 7.59 8.90 -15.38
CA THR A 58 6.88 7.80 -16.04
C THR A 58 5.42 8.13 -16.30
N CYS A 59 4.74 8.78 -15.35
CA CYS A 59 3.37 9.24 -15.52
C CYS A 59 3.27 10.65 -16.11
N ASN A 60 4.39 11.33 -16.37
CA ASN A 60 4.50 12.72 -16.81
C ASN A 60 3.58 13.70 -16.05
N ARG A 61 3.49 13.54 -14.72
CA ARG A 61 2.60 14.36 -13.88
C ARG A 61 3.16 14.59 -12.49
N CYS A 62 2.74 15.68 -11.87
CA CYS A 62 3.04 15.97 -10.47
C CYS A 62 2.14 15.18 -9.53
N VAL A 63 2.71 14.57 -8.49
CA VAL A 63 2.03 13.75 -7.49
C VAL A 63 2.41 14.26 -6.10
N ARG A 64 1.41 14.42 -5.22
CA ARG A 64 1.59 14.85 -3.82
C ARG A 64 1.75 13.64 -2.92
N TYR A 65 2.54 13.76 -1.85
CA TYR A 65 2.82 12.63 -0.93
C TYR A 65 3.32 11.41 -1.71
N PHE A 66 4.21 11.64 -2.67
CA PHE A 66 4.69 10.61 -3.57
C PHE A 66 5.59 9.64 -2.81
N ASP A 67 5.30 8.34 -2.94
CA ASP A 67 6.16 7.28 -2.42
C ASP A 67 7.01 6.74 -3.57
N HIS A 68 6.37 6.10 -4.54
CA HIS A 68 7.04 5.59 -5.73
C HIS A 68 6.08 5.42 -6.91
N HIS A 69 6.64 5.23 -8.11
CA HIS A 69 5.88 4.74 -9.26
C HIS A 69 5.94 3.22 -9.27
N CYS A 70 4.81 2.56 -9.08
CA CYS A 70 4.76 1.11 -9.13
C CYS A 70 4.54 0.65 -10.58
N GLY A 71 5.54 0.00 -11.16
CA GLY A 71 5.46 -0.56 -12.51
C GLY A 71 4.41 -1.68 -12.63
N VAL A 72 4.21 -2.46 -11.56
CA VAL A 72 3.20 -3.54 -11.51
C VAL A 72 1.79 -2.97 -11.66
N PHE A 73 1.49 -1.87 -10.96
CA PHE A 73 0.17 -1.24 -11.00
C PHE A 73 0.01 -0.17 -12.08
N GLY A 74 1.09 0.15 -12.82
CA GLY A 74 1.12 1.19 -13.85
C GLY A 74 0.76 2.59 -13.31
N ARG A 75 0.94 2.84 -12.00
CA ARG A 75 0.47 4.06 -11.35
C ARG A 75 1.39 4.50 -10.22
N CYS A 76 1.35 5.80 -9.91
CA CYS A 76 2.03 6.34 -8.74
C CYS A 76 1.31 5.92 -7.45
N ILE A 77 2.06 5.42 -6.49
CA ILE A 77 1.60 5.18 -5.12
C ILE A 77 1.93 6.41 -4.31
N ALA A 78 0.90 6.99 -3.69
CA ALA A 78 0.98 8.29 -3.07
C ALA A 78 -0.15 8.51 -2.05
N GLY A 79 0.20 9.18 -0.95
CA GLY A 79 -0.70 9.44 0.16
C GLY A 79 -0.03 9.19 1.50
N THR A 80 -0.71 9.56 2.57
CA THR A 80 -0.31 9.16 3.93
C THR A 80 -0.94 7.81 4.28
N CYS A 81 -0.54 7.21 5.41
CA CYS A 81 -1.06 5.90 5.87
C CYS A 81 -2.60 5.75 5.71
N CYS A 82 -3.36 6.81 6.00
CA CYS A 82 -4.82 6.79 5.93
C CYS A 82 -5.43 7.68 4.83
N SER A 83 -4.65 8.11 3.83
CA SER A 83 -5.17 8.99 2.76
C SER A 83 -4.58 8.64 1.38
N GLY A 84 -5.22 9.15 0.33
CA GLY A 84 -4.80 8.84 -1.04
C GLY A 84 -4.99 7.37 -1.38
N ASN A 85 -4.08 6.80 -2.16
CA ASN A 85 -4.17 5.39 -2.57
C ASN A 85 -3.33 4.44 -1.71
N MET A 86 -2.57 4.98 -0.75
CA MET A 86 -1.69 4.20 0.11
C MET A 86 -2.39 3.12 0.96
N PRO A 87 -3.56 3.35 1.61
CA PRO A 87 -4.23 2.29 2.36
C PRO A 87 -4.68 1.13 1.46
N PHE A 88 -5.09 1.39 0.22
CA PHE A 88 -5.48 0.34 -0.73
C PHE A 88 -4.26 -0.47 -1.19
N PHE A 89 -3.12 0.19 -1.40
CA PHE A 89 -1.86 -0.49 -1.74
C PHE A 89 -1.42 -1.44 -0.62
N LEU A 90 -1.47 -0.98 0.64
CA LEU A 90 -1.16 -1.81 1.81
C LEU A 90 -2.16 -2.97 1.97
N LEU A 91 -3.45 -2.72 1.76
CA LEU A 91 -4.48 -3.76 1.83
C LEU A 91 -4.23 -4.87 0.79
N ILE A 92 -3.86 -4.51 -0.43
CA ILE A 92 -3.56 -5.50 -1.48
C ILE A 92 -2.34 -6.35 -1.09
N ILE A 93 -1.29 -5.75 -0.53
CA ILE A 93 -0.11 -6.50 -0.06
C ILE A 93 -0.53 -7.50 1.03
N PHE A 94 -1.30 -7.04 2.01
CA PHE A 94 -1.81 -7.90 3.08
C PHE A 94 -2.69 -9.05 2.55
N MET A 95 -3.65 -8.73 1.69
CA MET A 95 -4.51 -9.72 1.04
C MET A 95 -3.73 -10.70 0.15
N SER A 96 -2.60 -10.29 -0.44
CA SER A 96 -1.75 -11.18 -1.23
C SER A 96 -1.14 -12.29 -0.37
N PHE A 97 -0.69 -11.96 0.85
CA PHE A 97 -0.19 -12.97 1.80
C PHE A 97 -1.32 -13.89 2.27
N VAL A 98 -2.47 -13.32 2.64
CA VAL A 98 -3.63 -14.11 3.09
C VAL A 98 -4.12 -15.05 1.98
N GLY A 99 -4.24 -14.55 0.75
CA GLY A 99 -4.65 -15.34 -0.41
C GLY A 99 -3.66 -16.48 -0.69
N THR A 100 -2.36 -16.16 -0.76
CA THR A 100 -1.32 -17.18 -0.97
C THR A 100 -1.32 -18.23 0.12
N GLY A 101 -1.41 -17.83 1.40
CA GLY A 101 -1.49 -18.74 2.53
C GLY A 101 -2.71 -19.64 2.47
N THR A 102 -3.87 -19.10 2.11
CA THR A 102 -5.11 -19.86 1.93
C THR A 102 -4.97 -20.89 0.82
N THR A 103 -4.44 -20.50 -0.35
CA THR A 103 -4.24 -21.41 -1.48
C THR A 103 -3.26 -22.53 -1.13
N LEU A 104 -2.15 -22.23 -0.46
CA LEU A 104 -1.17 -23.24 -0.03
C LEU A 104 -1.77 -24.22 0.98
N ALA A 105 -2.55 -23.73 1.94
CA ALA A 105 -3.24 -24.59 2.90
C ALA A 105 -4.24 -25.54 2.20
N CYS A 106 -5.07 -25.01 1.29
CA CYS A 106 -6.01 -25.82 0.52
C CYS A 106 -5.31 -26.89 -0.33
N LEU A 107 -4.20 -26.52 -0.99
CA LEU A 107 -3.40 -27.47 -1.78
C LEU A 107 -2.77 -28.55 -0.90
N ALA A 108 -2.22 -28.19 0.26
CA ALA A 108 -1.61 -29.14 1.20
C ALA A 108 -2.64 -30.16 1.71
N THR A 109 -3.83 -29.70 2.11
CA THR A 109 -4.92 -30.59 2.55
C THR A 109 -5.38 -31.50 1.39
N SER A 110 -5.55 -30.95 0.19
CA SER A 110 -5.98 -31.71 -0.98
C SER A 110 -4.98 -32.80 -1.37
N LEU A 111 -3.68 -32.46 -1.37
CA LEU A 111 -2.62 -33.41 -1.66
C LEU A 111 -2.52 -34.49 -0.59
N SER A 112 -2.63 -34.11 0.68
CA SER A 112 -2.62 -35.07 1.81
C SER A 112 -3.75 -36.10 1.68
N ASN A 113 -4.96 -35.63 1.35
CA ASN A 113 -6.11 -36.50 1.12
C ASN A 113 -5.91 -37.42 -0.09
N ARG A 114 -5.31 -36.92 -1.17
CA ARG A 114 -5.01 -37.73 -2.36
C ARG A 114 -3.97 -38.81 -2.07
N ILE A 115 -2.88 -38.47 -1.37
CA ILE A 115 -1.86 -39.44 -0.97
C ILE A 115 -2.47 -40.51 -0.05
N ALA A 116 -3.31 -40.12 0.91
CA ALA A 116 -4.02 -41.07 1.77
C ALA A 116 -4.92 -42.02 0.96
N SER A 117 -5.67 -41.49 -0.03
CA SER A 117 -6.51 -42.33 -0.89
C SER A 117 -5.71 -43.32 -1.76
N LEU A 118 -4.58 -42.89 -2.33
CA LEU A 118 -3.72 -43.76 -3.14
C LEU A 118 -3.12 -44.89 -2.31
N ARG A 119 -2.67 -44.58 -1.09
CA ARG A 119 -2.16 -45.60 -0.15
C ARG A 119 -3.22 -46.65 0.18
N ALA A 120 -4.47 -46.23 0.39
CA ALA A 120 -5.58 -47.15 0.66
C ALA A 120 -5.89 -48.06 -0.54
N THR A 121 -5.82 -47.56 -1.78
CA THR A 121 -6.04 -48.38 -2.98
C THR A 121 -4.93 -49.42 -3.18
N THR A 122 -3.66 -49.06 -2.96
CA THR A 122 -2.54 -50.02 -3.10
C THR A 122 -2.64 -51.19 -2.12
N THR A 123 -3.09 -50.95 -0.88
CA THR A 123 -3.27 -52.02 0.12
C THR A 123 -4.46 -52.94 -0.18
N ALA A 124 -5.39 -52.53 -1.05
CA ALA A 124 -6.59 -53.27 -1.37
C ALA A 124 -6.45 -54.19 -2.60
N VAL A 125 -5.30 -54.19 -3.29
CA VAL A 125 -5.01 -55.16 -4.36
C VAL A 125 -4.45 -56.43 -3.71
N PRO A 126 -5.23 -57.53 -3.61
CA PRO A 126 -4.71 -58.78 -3.08
C PRO A 126 -3.66 -59.33 -4.06
N GLY A 127 -2.50 -59.73 -3.52
CA GLY A 127 -1.47 -60.42 -4.30
C GLY A 127 -2.06 -61.69 -4.91
N GLY A 128 -1.98 -61.79 -6.24
CA GLY A 128 -2.29 -63.01 -6.98
C GLY A 128 -1.27 -64.10 -6.73
#